data_AF-A0A3P6ELR7-F1
#
_entry.id   AF-A0A3P6ELR7-F1
#
_cell.length_a   1.000
_cell.length_b   1.000
_cell.length_c   1.000
_cell.angle_alpha   90.00
_cell.angle_beta   90.00
_cell.angle_gamma   90.00
#
_symmetry.space_group_name_H-M   'P 1'
#
loop_
_entity.id
_entity.type
_entity.pdbx_description
1 polymer ?
#
loop_
_entity_poly.entity_id
_entity_poly.type
_entity_poly.pdbx_seq_one_letter_code
_entity_poly.pdbx_strand_id
1 'polypeptide(L)' 'MANQTAVTTTQVHSPLFFGKVSSGPGDSQLLFKLIYFWNVHNNSKGGILLGLEMLMIEE' A
#
# COMPACT_ATOMS: atom_id res chain seq x y z
N MET A 1 19.37 -39.53 12.62
CA MET A 1 18.21 -38.60 12.59
C MET A 1 18.65 -37.35 11.84
N ALA A 2 18.03 -37.03 10.70
CA ALA A 2 18.41 -35.89 9.88
C ALA A 2 17.60 -34.66 10.30
N ASN A 3 18.29 -33.58 10.69
CA ASN A 3 17.67 -32.30 11.00
C ASN A 3 17.18 -31.66 9.70
N GLN A 4 15.88 -31.76 9.41
CA GLN A 4 15.26 -31.01 8.32
C GLN A 4 15.11 -29.55 8.75
N THR A 5 16.06 -28.72 8.34
CA THR A 5 15.92 -27.27 8.40
C THR A 5 14.80 -26.86 7.45
N ALA A 6 13.64 -26.49 8.02
CA ALA A 6 12.53 -25.93 7.26
C ALA A 6 12.97 -24.58 6.69
N VAL A 7 13.19 -24.53 5.37
CA VAL A 7 13.42 -23.29 4.64
C VAL A 7 12.07 -22.61 4.50
N THR A 8 11.78 -21.64 5.37
CA THR A 8 10.63 -20.75 5.21
C THR A 8 10.89 -19.88 3.99
N THR A 9 10.28 -20.22 2.85
CA THR A 9 10.27 -19.34 1.68
C THR A 9 9.49 -18.09 2.04
N THR A 10 10.18 -17.01 2.41
CA THR A 10 9.57 -15.68 2.47
C THR A 10 9.16 -15.32 1.05
N GLN A 11 7.86 -15.33 0.76
CA GLN A 11 7.35 -14.85 -0.52
C GLN A 11 7.76 -13.39 -0.66
N VAL A 12 8.74 -13.13 -1.51
CA VAL A 12 9.10 -11.77 -1.90
C VAL A 12 8.01 -11.31 -2.86
N HIS A 13 7.05 -10.54 -2.35
CA HIS A 13 6.02 -9.95 -3.18
C HIS A 13 6.67 -8.87 -4.05
N SER A 14 6.60 -9.04 -5.37
CA SER A 14 6.97 -7.97 -6.29
C SER A 14 6.01 -6.79 -6.09
N PRO A 15 6.51 -5.54 -6.10
CA PRO A 15 5.65 -4.38 -5.99
C PRO A 15 4.62 -4.37 -7.13
N LEU A 16 3.40 -4.00 -6.79
CA LEU A 16 2.30 -3.88 -7.75
C LEU A 16 2.30 -2.49 -8.40
N PHE A 17 1.76 -2.45 -9.61
CA PHE A 17 1.43 -1.21 -10.32
C PHE A 17 0.02 -0.77 -9.94
N PHE A 18 -0.28 0.53 -9.98
CA PHE A 18 -1.59 1.09 -9.68
C PHE A 18 -2.71 0.47 -10.52
N GLY A 19 -2.45 0.21 -11.82
CA GLY A 19 -3.42 -0.45 -12.71
C GLY A 19 -3.72 -1.91 -12.35
N LYS A 20 -2.99 -2.51 -11.40
CA LYS A 20 -3.17 -3.90 -10.94
C LYS A 20 -3.72 -3.99 -9.52
N VAL A 21 -3.97 -2.86 -8.86
CA VAL A 21 -4.60 -2.84 -7.53
C VAL A 21 -6.08 -3.18 -7.70
N SER A 22 -6.52 -4.29 -7.09
CA SER A 22 -7.93 -4.64 -7.02
C SER A 22 -8.54 -4.20 -5.69
N SER A 23 -9.81 -3.82 -5.69
CA SER A 23 -10.55 -3.54 -4.46
C SER A 23 -10.66 -4.77 -3.57
N GLY A 24 -10.42 -4.63 -2.28
CA GLY A 24 -10.66 -5.69 -1.30
C GLY A 24 -9.86 -5.52 -0.01
N PRO A 25 -10.18 -6.29 1.03
CA PRO A 25 -9.36 -6.38 2.24
C PRO A 25 -8.10 -7.19 1.93
N GLY A 26 -6.99 -6.50 1.71
CA GLY A 26 -5.71 -7.16 1.45
C GLY A 26 -4.57 -6.14 1.43
N ASP A 27 -3.41 -6.59 1.91
CA ASP A 27 -2.21 -5.77 1.91
C ASP A 27 -1.49 -5.90 0.55
N SER A 28 -1.04 -4.77 0.03
CA SER A 28 -0.26 -4.70 -1.21
C SER A 28 0.92 -3.78 -1.01
N GLN A 29 2.05 -4.14 -1.60
CA GLN A 29 3.22 -3.26 -1.67
C GLN A 29 3.21 -2.54 -3.02
N LEU A 30 3.30 -1.21 -3.00
CA LEU A 30 3.34 -0.35 -4.17
C LEU A 30 4.64 0.45 -4.15
N LEU A 31 5.30 0.55 -5.31
CA LEU A 31 6.42 1.46 -5.50
C LEU A 31 5.95 2.62 -6.37
N PHE A 32 6.00 3.83 -5.83
CA PHE A 32 5.57 5.04 -6.52
C PHE A 32 6.41 6.23 -6.11
N LYS A 33 6.42 7.25 -6.97
CA LYS A 33 6.92 8.57 -6.64
C LYS A 33 5.75 9.46 -6.21
N LEU A 34 5.87 10.08 -5.05
CA LEU A 34 4.94 11.10 -4.61
C LEU A 34 5.23 12.43 -5.33
N ILE A 35 4.23 13.01 -5.98
CA ILE A 35 4.35 14.29 -6.66
C ILE A 35 3.91 15.44 -5.75
N TYR A 36 2.77 15.29 -5.09
CA TYR A 36 2.16 16.39 -4.34
C TYR A 36 1.24 15.91 -3.22
N PHE A 37 1.21 16.66 -2.11
CA PHE A 37 0.22 16.52 -1.04
C PHE A 37 -0.82 17.63 -1.16
N TRP A 38 -2.10 17.26 -1.20
CA TRP A 38 -3.17 18.23 -1.00
C TRP A 38 -3.33 18.57 0.47
N ASN A 39 -3.87 19.77 0.74
CA ASN A 39 -4.19 20.17 2.11
C ASN A 39 -5.19 19.19 2.73
N VAL A 40 -4.94 18.82 3.99
CA VAL A 40 -5.83 17.96 4.78
C VAL A 40 -7.21 18.58 4.82
N HIS A 41 -8.20 17.87 4.29
CA HIS A 41 -9.59 18.30 4.38
C HIS A 41 -10.29 17.52 5.50
N ASN A 42 -10.80 18.25 6.49
CA ASN A 42 -11.65 17.65 7.51
C ASN A 42 -13.08 17.53 6.96
N ASN A 43 -13.39 16.40 6.34
CA ASN A 43 -14.67 16.17 5.66
C ASN A 43 -15.76 15.59 6.59
N SER A 44 -15.85 16.02 7.85
CA SER A 44 -16.86 15.48 8.77
C SER A 44 -17.70 16.55 9.48
N LYS A 45 -19.01 16.30 9.54
CA LYS A 45 -19.94 16.93 10.50
C LYS A 45 -20.02 16.15 11.83
N GLY A 46 -19.11 15.22 12.13
CA GLY A 46 -19.26 14.39 13.34
C GLY A 46 -18.19 13.34 13.65
N GLY A 47 -17.01 13.36 13.03
CA GLY A 47 -15.97 12.39 13.37
C GLY A 47 -14.75 12.56 12.50
N ILE A 48 -13.61 12.85 13.13
CA ILE A 48 -12.32 13.21 12.52
C ILE A 48 -11.93 12.18 11.45
N LEU A 49 -12.28 12.45 10.20
CA LEU A 49 -11.67 11.82 9.03
C LEU A 49 -10.61 12.80 8.52
N LEU A 50 -9.37 12.58 8.96
CA LEU A 50 -8.19 13.26 8.41
C LEU A 50 -7.78 12.48 7.16
N GLY A 51 -8.43 12.75 6.04
CA GLY A 51 -7.99 12.26 4.75
C GLY A 51 -6.81 13.11 4.25
N LEU A 52 -5.71 12.46 3.89
CA LEU A 52 -4.64 13.06 3.10
C LEU A 52 -4.88 12.69 1.63
N GLU A 53 -5.15 13.69 0.80
CA GLU A 53 -5.22 13.50 -0.64
C GLU A 53 -3.83 13.67 -1.24
N MET A 54 -3.40 12.72 -2.05
CA MET A 54 -2.02 12.62 -2.57
C MET A 54 -2.04 12.34 -4.06
N LEU A 55 -1.18 13.04 -4.81
CA LEU A 55 -0.92 12.76 -6.22
C LEU A 55 0.35 11.90 -6.33
N MET A 56 0.19 10.68 -6.82
CA MET A 56 1.26 9.68 -6.95
C MET A 56 1.44 9.31 -8.43
N ILE A 57 2.68 9.00 -8.83
CA ILE A 57 3.01 8.52 -10.18
C ILE A 57 3.90 7.28 -10.09
N GLU A 58 3.70 6.38 -11.03
CA GLU A 58 4.59 5.25 -11.32
C GLU A 58 5.10 5.38 -12.77
N GLU A 59 6.17 4.63 -13.09
CA GLU A 59 6.84 4.66 -14.42
C GLU A 59 6.00 4.00 -15.53
#